data_AF-A0A7X8AC39-F1
#
_entry.id   AF-A0A7X8AC39-F1
#
_cell.length_a   1.000
_cell.length_b   1.000
_cell.length_c   1.000
_cell.angle_alpha   90.00
_cell.angle_beta   90.00
_cell.angle_gamma   90.00
#
_symmetry.space_group_name_H-M   'P 1'
#
loop_
_entity.id
_entity.type
_entity.pdbx_description
1 polymer ?
#
loop_
_entity_poly.entity_id
_entity_poly.type
_entity_poly.pdbx_seq_one_letter_code
_entity_poly.pdbx_strand_id
1 'polypeptide(L)'
;MHRFNERIIKERCMNDKLTINLSIGGYSFPVNIDRKDEELVRAAAKQVETRYNNFRAHFEVTPFQAMTMAAYQSAVNEFEGKTMNDTEPYSTRIKGLSELLEEYIQKTEQ
;
A
#
# COMPACT_ATOMS: atom_id res chain seq x y z
N MET A 1 10.89 34.97 18.32
CA MET A 1 11.69 33.95 17.61
C MET A 1 10.95 32.62 17.42
N HIS A 2 10.28 32.04 18.43
CA HIS A 2 9.54 30.76 18.28
C HIS A 2 8.46 30.73 17.18
N ARG A 3 7.61 31.77 17.09
CA ARG A 3 6.55 31.85 16.06
C ARG A 3 7.06 31.99 14.61
N PHE A 4 8.32 32.39 14.41
CA PHE A 4 8.90 32.53 13.06
C PHE A 4 9.39 31.17 12.54
N ASN A 5 10.03 30.36 13.40
CA ASN A 5 10.43 29.00 13.05
C ASN A 5 9.23 28.08 12.81
N GLU A 6 8.13 28.22 13.57
CA GLU A 6 6.90 27.45 13.30
C GLU A 6 6.30 27.79 11.93
N ARG A 7 6.38 29.07 11.51
CA ARG A 7 5.87 29.53 10.20
C ARG A 7 6.74 28.99 9.05
N ILE A 8 8.06 29.04 9.19
CA ILE A 8 9.03 28.50 8.23
C ILE A 8 8.91 26.98 8.11
N ILE A 9 8.71 26.25 9.23
CA ILE A 9 8.50 24.79 9.21
C ILE A 9 7.15 24.45 8.56
N LYS A 10 6.07 25.22 8.85
CA LYS A 10 4.78 25.05 8.17
C LYS A 10 4.86 25.31 6.67
N GLU A 11 5.57 26.35 6.23
CA GLU A 11 5.79 26.66 4.81
C GLU A 11 6.64 25.59 4.11
N ARG A 12 7.67 25.05 4.79
CA ARG A 12 8.49 23.95 4.25
C ARG A 12 7.69 22.65 4.14
N CYS A 13 6.84 22.32 5.11
CA CYS A 13 5.94 21.16 5.07
C CYS A 13 4.76 21.33 4.10
N MET A 14 4.39 22.55 3.71
CA MET A 14 3.35 22.82 2.70
C MET A 14 3.84 22.60 1.26
N ASN A 15 5.15 22.64 1.00
CA ASN A 15 5.72 22.44 -0.34
C ASN A 15 5.83 20.97 -0.77
N ASP A 16 5.61 20.02 0.14
CA ASP A 16 5.67 18.59 -0.16
C ASP A 16 4.32 18.02 -0.59
N LYS A 17 3.25 18.83 -0.58
CA LYS A 17 1.91 18.41 -0.95
C LYS A 17 1.53 18.87 -2.35
N LEU A 18 0.94 17.97 -3.13
CA LEU A 18 0.47 18.19 -4.48
C LEU A 18 -1.00 17.79 -4.57
N THR A 19 -1.81 18.61 -5.23
CA THR A 19 -3.16 18.21 -5.64
C THR A 19 -3.10 17.57 -7.02
N ILE A 20 -3.55 16.32 -7.13
CA ILE A 20 -3.69 15.59 -8.38
C ILE A 20 -5.16 15.24 -8.64
N ASN A 21 -5.52 15.04 -9.90
CA ASN A 21 -6.83 14.53 -10.28
C ASN A 21 -6.73 13.04 -10.61
N LEU A 22 -7.52 12.22 -9.92
CA LEU A 22 -7.67 10.79 -10.19
C LEU A 22 -8.90 10.55 -11.07
N SER A 23 -8.73 9.81 -12.17
CA SER A 23 -9.84 9.43 -13.05
C SER A 23 -10.24 8.00 -12.74
N ILE A 24 -11.45 7.78 -12.22
CA ILE A 24 -12.01 6.47 -11.91
C ILE A 24 -13.48 6.42 -12.34
N GLY A 25 -13.84 5.44 -13.16
CA GLY A 25 -15.19 5.19 -13.66
C GLY A 25 -15.80 6.33 -14.46
N GLY A 26 -14.96 7.14 -15.10
CA GLY A 26 -15.35 8.38 -15.80
C GLY A 26 -15.53 9.60 -14.89
N TYR A 27 -15.30 9.46 -13.58
CA TYR A 27 -15.33 10.57 -12.61
C TYR A 27 -13.91 11.06 -12.30
N SER A 28 -13.76 12.36 -12.10
CA SER A 28 -12.50 12.99 -11.70
C SER A 28 -12.55 13.43 -10.24
N PHE A 29 -11.62 12.91 -9.44
CA PHE A 29 -11.53 13.19 -8.01
C PHE A 29 -10.24 13.96 -7.71
N PRO A 30 -10.33 15.23 -7.29
CA PRO A 30 -9.16 15.96 -6.80
C PRO A 30 -8.76 15.41 -5.43
N VAL A 31 -7.50 15.01 -5.30
CA VAL A 31 -6.92 14.53 -4.03
C VAL A 31 -5.65 15.30 -3.72
N ASN A 32 -5.46 15.65 -2.46
CA ASN A 32 -4.26 16.31 -1.98
C ASN A 32 -3.38 15.29 -1.27
N ILE A 33 -2.18 15.05 -1.80
CA ILE A 33 -1.28 13.98 -1.37
C ILE A 33 0.15 14.51 -1.19
N ASP A 34 0.99 13.75 -0.49
CA ASP A 34 2.42 14.02 -0.48
C ASP A 34 3.02 13.64 -1.84
N ARG A 35 3.92 14.48 -2.36
CA ARG A 35 4.51 14.32 -3.70
C ARG A 35 5.26 13.00 -3.87
N LYS A 36 5.88 12.50 -2.79
CA LYS A 36 6.56 11.18 -2.75
C LYS A 36 5.61 10.02 -3.02
N ASP A 37 4.31 10.18 -2.73
CA ASP A 37 3.30 9.14 -2.86
C ASP A 37 2.53 9.24 -4.19
N GLU A 38 2.87 10.20 -5.06
CA GLU A 38 2.14 10.42 -6.33
C GLU A 38 2.08 9.14 -7.17
N GLU A 39 3.21 8.46 -7.35
CA GLU A 39 3.28 7.25 -8.15
C GLU A 39 2.41 6.12 -7.57
N LEU A 40 2.49 5.93 -6.24
CA LEU A 40 1.68 4.95 -5.52
C LEU A 40 0.18 5.24 -5.68
N VAL A 41 -0.22 6.48 -5.45
CA VAL A 41 -1.63 6.90 -5.50
C VAL A 41 -2.18 6.79 -6.93
N ARG A 42 -1.39 7.14 -7.95
CA ARG A 42 -1.79 6.93 -9.35
C ARG A 42 -1.88 5.46 -9.72
N ALA A 43 -0.96 4.62 -9.24
CA ALA A 43 -1.01 3.18 -9.45
C ALA A 43 -2.26 2.56 -8.81
N ALA A 44 -2.60 2.96 -7.58
CA ALA A 44 -3.82 2.52 -6.90
C ALA A 44 -5.08 2.93 -7.68
N ALA A 45 -5.17 4.18 -8.13
CA ALA A 45 -6.30 4.64 -8.94
C ALA A 45 -6.44 3.85 -10.25
N LYS A 46 -5.33 3.59 -10.96
CA LYS A 46 -5.31 2.76 -12.18
C LYS A 46 -5.77 1.32 -11.89
N GLN A 47 -5.40 0.78 -10.73
CA GLN A 47 -5.82 -0.55 -10.33
C GLN A 47 -7.33 -0.61 -10.07
N VAL A 48 -7.90 0.38 -9.38
CA VAL A 48 -9.36 0.48 -9.16
C VAL A 48 -10.10 0.68 -10.49
N GLU A 49 -9.59 1.53 -11.39
CA GLU A 49 -10.15 1.74 -12.73
C GLU A 49 -10.18 0.45 -13.55
N THR A 50 -9.12 -0.34 -13.50
CA THR A 50 -9.04 -1.64 -14.19
C THR A 50 -10.12 -2.60 -13.68
N ARG A 51 -10.30 -2.68 -12.35
CA ARG A 51 -11.32 -3.53 -11.72
C ARG A 51 -12.73 -3.05 -12.06
N TYR A 52 -12.97 -1.74 -11.98
CA TYR A 52 -14.24 -1.13 -12.36
C TYR A 52 -14.63 -1.49 -13.80
N ASN A 53 -13.70 -1.33 -14.75
CA ASN A 53 -13.94 -1.65 -16.15
C ASN A 53 -14.14 -3.15 -16.39
N ASN A 54 -13.43 -4.01 -15.65
CA ASN A 54 -13.63 -5.46 -15.71
C ASN A 54 -15.08 -5.84 -15.31
N PHE A 55 -15.59 -5.31 -14.21
CA PHE A 55 -16.97 -5.59 -13.79
C PHE A 55 -18.01 -5.09 -14.79
N ARG A 56 -17.80 -3.90 -15.38
CA ARG A 56 -18.69 -3.38 -16.43
C ARG A 56 -18.64 -4.16 -17.73
N ALA A 57 -17.50 -4.80 -18.05
CA ALA A 57 -17.34 -5.59 -19.26
C ALA A 57 -18.03 -6.96 -19.15
N HIS A 58 -18.08 -7.55 -17.95
CA HIS A 58 -18.56 -8.92 -17.75
C HIS A 58 -19.97 -9.01 -17.15
N PHE A 59 -20.48 -7.95 -16.55
CA PHE A 59 -21.75 -7.98 -15.82
C PHE A 59 -22.63 -6.76 -16.15
N GLU A 60 -23.94 -6.96 -16.17
CA GLU A 60 -24.93 -5.90 -16.23
C GLU A 60 -25.07 -5.25 -14.84
N VAL A 61 -24.17 -4.32 -14.54
CA VAL A 61 -24.11 -3.62 -13.24
C VAL A 61 -24.18 -2.11 -13.42
N THR A 62 -24.79 -1.45 -12.45
CA THR A 62 -24.77 0.01 -12.35
C THR A 62 -23.34 0.51 -12.05
N PRO A 63 -23.00 1.77 -12.38
CA PRO A 63 -21.70 2.36 -12.01
C PRO A 63 -21.39 2.25 -10.51
N PHE A 64 -22.40 2.42 -9.66
CA PHE A 64 -22.25 2.27 -8.21
C PHE A 64 -21.91 0.84 -7.80
N GLN A 65 -22.59 -0.15 -8.37
CA GLN A 65 -22.30 -1.57 -8.12
C GLN A 65 -20.89 -1.95 -8.60
N ALA A 66 -20.49 -1.50 -9.80
CA ALA A 66 -19.13 -1.74 -10.31
C ALA A 66 -18.06 -1.13 -9.40
N MET A 67 -18.28 0.10 -8.90
CA MET A 67 -17.37 0.76 -7.95
C MET A 67 -17.32 0.01 -6.60
N THR A 68 -18.47 -0.44 -6.11
CA THR A 68 -18.58 -1.23 -4.87
C THR A 68 -17.81 -2.55 -4.98
N MET A 69 -17.95 -3.26 -6.11
CA MET A 69 -17.23 -4.50 -6.36
C MET A 69 -15.72 -4.27 -6.53
N ALA A 70 -15.31 -3.19 -7.20
CA ALA A 70 -13.91 -2.80 -7.31
C ALA A 70 -13.28 -2.49 -5.94
N ALA A 71 -13.99 -1.78 -5.06
CA ALA A 71 -13.56 -1.49 -3.70
C ALA A 71 -13.47 -2.76 -2.84
N TYR A 72 -14.50 -3.62 -2.90
CA TYR A 72 -14.50 -4.92 -2.22
C TYR A 72 -13.30 -5.78 -2.62
N GLN A 73 -13.05 -5.95 -3.92
CA GLN A 73 -11.90 -6.70 -4.43
C GLN A 73 -10.58 -6.07 -3.95
N SER A 74 -10.52 -4.74 -3.82
CA SER A 74 -9.30 -4.04 -3.36
C SER A 74 -9.00 -4.34 -1.90
N ALA A 75 -10.02 -4.39 -1.05
CA ALA A 75 -9.90 -4.84 0.33
C ALA A 75 -9.47 -6.31 0.42
N VAL A 76 -10.06 -7.21 -0.37
CA VAL A 76 -9.66 -8.63 -0.41
C VAL A 76 -8.17 -8.78 -0.72
N ASN A 77 -7.68 -8.10 -1.76
CA ASN A 77 -6.28 -8.15 -2.14
C ASN A 77 -5.34 -7.58 -1.06
N GLU A 78 -5.78 -6.56 -0.32
CA GLU A 78 -5.02 -6.03 0.82
C GLU A 78 -4.88 -7.08 1.93
N PHE A 79 -5.96 -7.82 2.24
CA PHE A 79 -5.91 -8.90 3.22
C PHE A 79 -5.02 -10.05 2.76
N GLU A 80 -5.12 -10.49 1.51
CA GLU A 80 -4.26 -11.56 0.96
C GLU A 80 -2.78 -11.15 0.88
N GLY A 81 -2.49 -9.90 0.55
CA GLY A 81 -1.11 -9.38 0.57
C GLY A 81 -0.49 -9.39 1.97
N LYS A 82 -1.30 -9.21 3.02
CA LYS A 82 -0.85 -9.31 4.41
C LYS A 82 -0.60 -10.76 4.86
N THR A 83 -1.35 -11.74 4.35
CA THR A 83 -1.16 -13.15 4.71
C THR A 83 0.04 -13.79 4.00
N MET A 84 0.43 -13.30 2.82
CA MET A 84 1.61 -13.78 2.09
C MET A 84 2.95 -13.25 2.64
N ASN A 85 2.93 -12.14 3.40
CA ASN A 85 4.10 -11.60 4.11
C ASN A 85 4.25 -12.19 5.53
N ASP A 86 3.75 -13.40 5.76
CA ASP A 86 4.00 -14.11 7.00
C ASP A 86 5.46 -14.56 7.04
N THR A 87 6.33 -13.73 7.62
CA THR A 87 7.75 -14.02 7.79
C THR A 87 8.04 -14.94 8.97
N GLU A 88 7.02 -15.24 9.79
CA GLU A 88 7.13 -16.14 10.94
C GLU A 88 7.76 -17.51 10.60
N PRO A 89 7.34 -18.21 9.53
CA PRO A 89 7.96 -19.48 9.14
C PRO A 89 9.44 -19.33 8.74
N TYR A 90 9.84 -18.22 8.13
CA TYR A 90 11.24 -17.96 7.80
C TYR A 90 12.07 -17.63 9.05
N SER A 91 11.54 -16.81 9.96
CA SER A 91 12.16 -16.53 11.26
C SER A 91 12.35 -17.80 12.09
N THR A 92 11.36 -18.68 12.09
CA THR A 92 11.40 -19.97 12.80
C THR A 92 12.50 -20.87 12.24
N ARG A 93 12.63 -20.97 10.91
CA ARG A 93 13.70 -21.75 10.28
C ARG A 93 15.09 -21.17 10.53
N ILE A 94 15.23 -19.84 10.49
CA ILE A 94 16.52 -19.17 10.78
C ILE A 94 16.93 -19.45 12.23
N LYS A 95 16.01 -19.34 13.19
CA LYS A 95 16.28 -19.67 14.61
C LYS A 95 16.73 -21.13 14.80
N GLY A 96 16.02 -22.08 14.20
CA GLY A 96 16.41 -23.48 14.28
C GLY A 96 17.79 -23.75 13.65
N LEU A 97 18.12 -23.08 12.56
CA LEU A 97 19.46 -23.18 11.96
C LEU A 97 20.56 -22.57 12.85
N SER A 98 20.29 -21.44 13.53
CA SER A 98 21.25 -20.87 14.48
C SER A 98 21.47 -21.77 15.70
N GLU A 99 20.41 -22.37 16.24
CA GLU A 99 20.51 -23.29 17.37
C GLU A 99 21.31 -24.55 17.01
N LEU A 100 21.10 -25.11 15.82
CA LEU A 100 21.88 -26.26 15.32
C LEU A 100 23.36 -25.91 15.14
N LEU A 101 23.68 -24.70 14.66
CA LEU A 101 25.05 -24.24 14.51
C LEU A 101 25.74 -24.06 15.87
N GLU A 102 25.04 -23.47 16.84
CA GLU A 102 25.55 -23.32 18.21
C GLU A 102 25.83 -24.67 18.87
N GLU A 103 24.92 -25.63 18.71
CA GLU A 103 25.11 -27.00 19.21
C GLU A 103 26.32 -27.69 18.56
N TYR A 104 26.52 -27.49 17.24
CA TYR A 104 27.66 -28.09 16.53
C TYR A 104 28.98 -27.50 16.98
N ILE A 105 29.05 -26.17 17.14
CA ILE A 105 30.25 -25.46 17.61
C ILE A 105 30.62 -25.93 19.03
N GLN A 106 29.66 -26.03 19.94
CA GLN A 106 29.89 -26.50 21.31
C GLN A 106 30.36 -27.96 21.39
N LYS A 107 29.95 -28.82 20.45
CA LYS A 107 30.43 -30.21 20.35
C LYS A 107 31.85 -30.32 19.79
N THR A 108 32.30 -29.35 18.99
CA THR A 108 33.66 -29.35 18.42
C THR A 108 34.73 -28.73 19.33
N GLU A 109 34.33 -28.04 20.41
CA GLU A 109 35.24 -27.48 21.42
C GLU A 109 35.48 -28.41 22.64
N GLN A 110 35.10 -29.70 22.55
CA GLN A 110 35.45 -30.77 23.50
C GLN A 110 36.55 -31.67 22.95
#